data_AF-A0A3Q0JCV4-F1
#
_entry.id   AF-A0A3Q0JCV4-F1
#
_cell.length_a   1.000
_cell.length_b   1.000
_cell.length_c   1.000
_cell.angle_alpha   90.00
_cell.angle_beta   90.00
_cell.angle_gamma   90.00
#
_symmetry.space_group_name_H-M   'P 1'
#
loop_
_entity.id
_entity.type
_entity.pdbx_description
1 polymer ?
#
loop_
_entity_poly.entity_id
_entity_poly.type
_entity_poly.pdbx_seq_one_letter_code
_entity_poly.pdbx_strand_id
1 'polypeptide(L)' 'MFHSQYLSDDTTRVPLLRDNSSDSDYINASFIKGFSNEAEYIAAQGPKADTVADFWTMVLQHQVVKI' A
#
# COMPACT_ATOMS: atom_id res chain seq x y z
N MET A 1 -20.00 6.20 16.84
CA MET A 1 -18.92 5.18 16.94
C MET A 1 -18.20 5.20 15.59
N PHE A 2 -17.34 6.19 15.37
CA PHE A 2 -16.72 6.44 14.07
C PHE A 2 -15.34 5.77 14.05
N HIS A 3 -15.27 4.57 13.48
CA HIS A 3 -13.99 3.94 13.18
C HIS A 3 -13.55 4.42 11.79
N SER A 4 -13.11 5.67 11.69
CA SER A 4 -12.46 6.17 10.48
C SER A 4 -11.05 5.57 10.46
N GLN A 5 -10.91 4.46 9.75
CA GLN A 5 -9.61 3.92 9.40
C GLN A 5 -8.96 4.93 8.46
N TYR A 6 -7.78 5.41 8.84
CA TYR A 6 -6.95 6.32 8.05
C TYR A 6 -6.93 5.87 6.59
N LEU A 7 -7.59 6.63 5.71
CA LEU A 7 -7.42 6.50 4.27
C LEU A 7 -6.06 7.10 3.93
N SER A 8 -5.26 6.38 3.14
CA SER A 8 -4.06 6.90 2.52
C SER A 8 -4.37 8.23 1.83
N ASP A 9 -3.63 9.29 2.14
CA ASP A 9 -3.66 10.55 1.37
C ASP A 9 -3.20 10.22 -0.07
N ASP A 10 -3.97 10.63 -1.09
CA ASP A 10 -3.70 10.31 -2.51
C ASP A 10 -2.29 10.70 -2.95
N THR A 11 -1.68 11.69 -2.28
CA THR A 11 -0.32 12.15 -2.55
C THR A 11 0.77 11.16 -2.11
N THR A 12 0.46 10.26 -1.18
CA THR A 12 1.40 9.30 -0.59
C THR A 12 0.99 7.85 -0.76
N ARG A 13 -0.18 7.59 -1.36
CA ARG A 13 -0.70 6.22 -1.54
C ARG A 13 0.27 5.35 -2.34
N VAL A 14 0.24 4.06 -2.08
CA VAL A 14 0.98 3.06 -2.86
C VAL A 14 0.06 2.49 -3.94
N PRO A 15 0.27 2.78 -5.23
CA PRO A 15 -0.56 2.24 -6.30
C PRO A 15 -0.12 0.83 -6.68
N LEU A 16 -1.09 -0.07 -6.93
CA LEU A 16 -0.83 -1.38 -7.52
C LEU A 16 -0.86 -1.30 -9.05
N LEU A 17 0.18 -1.80 -9.71
CA LEU A 17 0.18 -2.01 -11.15
C LEU A 17 -0.73 -3.21 -11.47
N ARG A 18 -1.69 -3.02 -12.37
CA ARG A 18 -2.64 -4.05 -12.80
C ARG A 18 -2.55 -4.26 -14.30
N ASP A 19 -2.67 -5.50 -14.72
CA ASP A 19 -2.71 -5.85 -16.14
C ASP A 19 -4.06 -5.48 -16.78
N ASN A 20 -5.14 -5.57 -15.99
CA ASN A 20 -6.48 -5.20 -16.40
C ASN A 20 -6.89 -3.86 -15.75
N SER A 21 -7.33 -2.91 -16.57
CA SER A 21 -7.76 -1.58 -16.12
C SER A 21 -9.03 -1.58 -15.27
N SER A 22 -9.80 -2.68 -15.25
CA SER A 22 -10.95 -2.82 -14.36
C SER A 22 -10.59 -3.18 -12.93
N ASP A 23 -9.36 -3.66 -12.70
CA ASP A 23 -8.93 -4.09 -11.38
C ASP A 23 -8.52 -2.88 -10.55
N SER A 24 -8.92 -2.84 -9.28
CA SER A 24 -8.58 -1.72 -8.41
C SER A 24 -7.06 -1.65 -8.18
N ASP A 25 -6.47 -0.47 -8.37
CA ASP A 25 -5.07 -0.18 -8.03
C ASP A 25 -4.89 0.19 -6.55
N TYR A 26 -5.96 0.13 -5.76
CA TYR A 26 -5.97 0.58 -4.37
C TYR A 26 -5.52 -0.50 -3.41
N ILE A 27 -4.64 -0.11 -2.49
CA ILE A 27 -4.36 -0.81 -1.24
C ILE A 27 -4.27 0.26 -0.14
N ASN A 28 -4.73 -0.07 1.08
CA ASN A 28 -4.57 0.82 2.22
C ASN A 28 -3.10 0.77 2.71
N ALA A 29 -2.25 1.49 1.99
CA ALA A 29 -0.86 1.72 2.30
C ALA A 29 -0.42 3.10 1.82
N SER A 30 0.60 3.66 2.49
CA SER A 30 1.22 4.94 2.13
C SER A 30 2.73 4.84 2.25
N PHE A 31 3.45 5.54 1.36
CA PHE A 31 4.87 5.80 1.51
C PHE A 31 5.12 6.73 2.70
N ILE A 32 6.12 6.39 3.50
CA ILE A 32 6.59 7.19 4.62
C ILE A 32 8.04 7.59 4.33
N LYS A 33 8.28 8.90 4.43
CA LYS A 33 9.61 9.48 4.31
C LYS A 33 10.51 8.97 5.43
N GLY A 34 11.67 8.46 5.04
CA GLY A 34 12.73 8.11 5.98
C GLY A 34 13.75 9.23 6.11
N PHE A 35 14.87 8.90 6.76
CA PHE A 35 15.95 9.86 6.96
C PHE A 35 16.69 10.15 5.64
N SER A 36 16.80 9.15 4.77
CA SER A 36 17.62 9.22 3.56
C SER A 36 16.80 9.43 2.29
N ASN A 37 15.56 8.91 2.24
CA ASN A 37 14.71 8.92 1.05
C ASN A 37 13.26 9.31 1.36
N GLU A 38 12.58 9.96 0.40
CA GLU A 38 11.18 10.40 0.57
C GLU A 38 10.15 9.27 0.57
N ALA A 39 10.51 8.09 0.06
CA ALA A 39 9.71 6.87 0.06
C ALA A 39 10.53 5.69 0.59
N GLU A 40 11.02 5.81 1.83
CA GLU A 40 11.91 4.81 2.44
C GLU A 40 11.14 3.65 3.06
N TYR A 41 9.94 3.91 3.59
CA TYR A 41 9.10 2.90 4.24
C TYR A 41 7.71 2.89 3.62
N ILE A 42 7.00 1.78 3.81
CA ILE A 42 5.58 1.65 3.51
C ILE A 42 4.86 1.34 4.82
N ALA A 43 3.93 2.22 5.21
CA ALA A 43 2.97 1.91 6.25
C ALA A 43 1.74 1.28 5.58
N ALA A 44 1.38 0.07 5.97
CA ALA A 44 0.25 -0.64 5.40
C ALA A 44 -0.68 -1.18 6.50
N GLN A 45 -1.98 -1.24 6.18
CA GLN A 45 -2.92 -2.00 7.00
C GLN A 45 -2.54 -3.50 6.95
N GLY A 46 -2.64 -4.19 8.09
CA GLY A 46 -2.53 -5.65 8.13
C GLY A 46 -3.55 -6.28 7.16
N PRO A 47 -3.14 -7.21 6.29
CA PRO A 47 -4.00 -7.69 5.22
C PRO A 47 -5.27 -8.34 5.80
N LYS A 48 -6.42 -8.00 5.22
CA LYS A 48 -7.69 -8.65 5.46
C LYS A 48 -7.78 -9.88 4.55
N ALA A 49 -8.73 -10.78 4.81
CA ALA A 49 -8.88 -12.02 4.03
C ALA A 49 -9.03 -11.77 2.52
N ASP A 50 -9.66 -10.65 2.13
CA ASP A 50 -9.88 -10.21 0.76
C ASP A 50 -8.72 -9.39 0.17
N THR A 51 -7.75 -8.94 0.97
CA THR A 51 -6.62 -8.10 0.52
C THR A 51 -5.25 -8.76 0.64
N VAL A 52 -5.18 -10.05 1.02
CA VAL A 52 -3.90 -10.79 1.12
C VAL A 52 -3.15 -10.80 -0.21
N ALA A 53 -3.84 -11.02 -1.33
CA ALA A 53 -3.23 -11.04 -2.66
C ALA A 53 -2.66 -9.67 -3.05
N ASP A 54 -3.40 -8.60 -2.75
CA ASP A 54 -2.98 -7.22 -3.02
C ASP A 54 -1.78 -6.82 -2.16
N PHE A 55 -1.75 -7.26 -0.90
CA PHE A 55 -0.61 -7.04 -0.01
C PHE A 55 0.67 -7.68 -0.56
N TRP A 56 0.61 -8.93 -1.03
CA TRP A 56 1.77 -9.57 -1.64
C TRP A 56 2.13 -8.98 -3.01
N THR A 57 1.14 -8.52 -3.77
CA THR A 57 1.38 -7.77 -5.02
C THR A 57 2.18 -6.49 -4.74
N MET A 58 1.81 -5.74 -3.70
CA MET A 58 2.54 -4.55 -3.24
C MET A 58 3.99 -4.89 -2.88
N VAL A 59 4.21 -5.96 -2.08
CA VAL A 59 5.55 -6.41 -1.67
C VAL A 59 6.43 -6.72 -2.88
N LEU A 60 5.89 -7.41 -3.88
CA LEU A 60 6.62 -7.76 -5.10
C LEU A 60 6.90 -6.54 -5.98
N GLN A 61 5.91 -5.69 -6.25
CA GLN A 61 6.06 -4.53 -7.13
C GLN A 61 7.02 -3.48 -6.56
N HIS A 62 7.04 -3.32 -5.23
CA HIS A 62 7.93 -2.37 -4.55
C HIS A 62 9.21 -2.99 -4.02
N GLN A 63 9.49 -4.26 -4.35
CA GLN A 63 10.73 -4.96 -3.96
C GLN A 63 10.98 -4.90 -2.44
N VAL A 64 9.92 -5.08 -1.64
CA VAL A 64 10.02 -5.06 -0.18
C VAL A 64 10.76 -6.33 0.27
N VAL A 65 11.97 -6.13 0.81
CA VAL A 65 12.83 -7.23 1.29
C VAL A 65 12.69 -7.49 2.80
N LYS A 66 11.99 -6.60 3.52
CA LYS A 66 11.77 -6.68 4.96
C LYS A 66 10.36 -6.20 5.30
N ILE A 67 9.62 -7.01 6.06
CA ILE A 67 8.27 -6.74 6.58
C ILE A 67 8.35 -6.70 8.10
#